data_AF-A0A1B8P5E2-F1
#
_entry.id   AF-A0A1B8P5E2-F1
#
_cell.length_a   1.000
_cell.length_b   1.000
_cell.length_c   1.000
_cell.angle_alpha   90.00
_cell.angle_beta   90.00
_cell.angle_gamma   90.00
#
_symmetry.space_group_name_H-M   'P 1'
#
loop_
_entity.id
_entity.type
_entity.pdbx_description
1 polymer ?
#
loop_
_entity_poly.entity_id
_entity_poly.type
_entity_poly.pdbx_seq_one_letter_code
_entity_poly.pdbx_strand_id
1 'polypeptide(L)'
;MSERLIAIDWGTSNFRAFLVDRTTGECLDSHRSDAGLRSLSSEEFPHYCQAQVGAWREEGRVPVYLSGMVGSARGWCEAPQLEVPASARSLLPA
;
A
#
# COMPACT_ATOMS: atom_id res chain seq x y z
N MET A 1 2.50 -3.09 19.12
CA MET A 1 2.34 -2.87 17.66
C MET A 1 3.26 -3.86 16.96
N SER A 2 2.98 -4.31 15.74
CA SER A 2 3.97 -5.12 15.02
C SER A 2 5.25 -4.29 14.79
N GLU A 3 6.42 -4.93 14.93
CA GLU A 3 7.73 -4.35 14.62
C GLU A 3 7.97 -4.21 13.11
N ARG A 4 7.03 -4.70 12.30
CA ARG A 4 7.09 -4.61 10.84
C ARG A 4 5.92 -3.80 10.30
N LEU A 5 6.09 -3.24 9.12
CA LEU A 5 5.00 -2.69 8.30
C LEU A 5 5.13 -3.17 6.86
N ILE A 6 4.03 -3.10 6.13
CA ILE A 6 4.03 -3.33 4.68
C ILE A 6 3.75 -2.00 4.01
N ALA A 7 4.66 -1.55 3.15
CA ALA A 7 4.48 -0.36 2.32
C ALA A 7 4.20 -0.78 0.87
N ILE A 8 3.13 -0.26 0.29
CA ILE A 8 2.72 -0.55 -1.08
C ILE A 8 2.68 0.76 -1.88
N ASP A 9 3.35 0.74 -3.03
CA ASP A 9 3.24 1.76 -4.08
C ASP A 9 2.53 1.12 -5.27
N TRP A 10 1.25 1.47 -5.42
CA TRP A 10 0.37 0.90 -6.43
C TRP A 10 -0.05 1.99 -7.42
N GLY A 11 0.69 2.02 -8.52
CA GLY A 11 0.49 2.94 -9.61
C GLY A 11 -0.47 2.39 -10.66
N THR A 12 -0.69 3.22 -11.67
CA THR A 12 -1.55 2.89 -12.82
C THR A 12 -1.08 1.65 -13.59
N SER A 13 0.24 1.43 -13.67
CA SER A 13 0.85 0.36 -14.48
C SER A 13 1.69 -0.63 -13.68
N ASN A 14 2.00 -0.36 -12.42
CA ASN A 14 2.91 -1.19 -11.63
C ASN A 14 2.43 -1.33 -10.19
N PHE A 15 2.74 -2.47 -9.58
CA PHE A 15 2.58 -2.74 -8.16
C PHE A 15 3.94 -3.04 -7.54
N ARG A 16 4.26 -2.38 -6.43
CA ARG A 16 5.47 -2.62 -5.63
C ARG A 16 5.08 -2.70 -4.17
N ALA A 17 5.53 -3.74 -3.48
CA ALA A 17 5.33 -3.92 -2.05
C ALA A 17 6.65 -4.21 -1.34
N PHE A 18 6.76 -3.75 -0.10
CA PHE A 18 7.95 -3.89 0.73
C PHE A 18 7.53 -4.28 2.14
N LEU A 19 8.16 -5.32 2.68
CA LEU A 19 8.11 -5.63 4.12
C LEU A 19 9.26 -4.88 4.79
N VAL A 20 8.95 -4.05 5.77
CA VAL A 20 9.91 -3.13 6.36
C VAL A 20 9.97 -3.33 7.87
N ASP A 21 11.18 -3.46 8.41
CA ASP A 21 11.41 -3.36 9.85
C ASP A 21 11.22 -1.91 10.30
N ARG A 22 10.33 -1.67 11.26
CA ARG A 22 9.97 -0.32 11.70
C ARG A 22 11.02 0.33 12.60
N THR A 23 11.88 -0.47 13.22
CA THR A 23 12.90 0.00 14.14
C THR A 23 14.16 0.39 13.38
N THR A 24 14.60 -0.44 12.42
CA THR A 24 15.83 -0.20 11.64
C THR A 24 15.56 0.53 10.32
N GLY A 25 14.34 0.43 9.78
CA GLY A 25 14.00 0.91 8.43
C GLY A 25 14.46 -0.03 7.32
N GLU A 26 14.95 -1.22 7.66
CA GLU A 26 15.44 -2.20 6.68
C GLU A 26 14.30 -2.79 5.85
N CYS A 27 14.52 -2.94 4.54
CA CYS A 27 13.64 -3.70 3.67
C CYS A 27 13.95 -5.19 3.81
N LEU A 28 13.08 -5.90 4.51
CA LEU A 28 13.22 -7.33 4.80
C LEU A 28 12.87 -8.20 3.58
N ASP A 29 11.90 -7.76 2.77
CA ASP A 29 11.46 -8.45 1.57
C ASP A 29 10.74 -7.48 0.62
N SER A 30 10.61 -7.83 -0.67
CA SER A 30 9.89 -7.03 -1.65
C SER A 30 9.24 -7.84 -2.77
N HIS A 31 8.08 -7.36 -3.23
CA HIS A 31 7.38 -7.90 -4.39
C HIS A 31 7.16 -6.81 -5.43
N ARG A 32 7.26 -7.18 -6.71
CA ARG A 32 7.07 -6.30 -7.86
C ARG A 32 6.31 -7.02 -8.95
N SER A 33 5.41 -6.31 -9.60
CA SER A 33 4.67 -6.82 -10.76
C SER A 33 4.16 -5.68 -11.64
N ASP A 34 3.87 -6.02 -12.89
CA ASP A 34 3.27 -5.11 -13.88
C ASP A 34 1.74 -4.97 -13.72
N ALA A 35 1.18 -5.50 -12.63
CA ALA A 35 -0.25 -5.44 -12.33
C ALA A 35 -0.65 -4.10 -11.68
N GLY A 36 -0.50 -3.01 -12.45
CA GLY A 36 -1.07 -1.72 -12.06
C GLY A 36 -2.60 -1.70 -12.14
N LEU A 37 -3.20 -0.61 -11.67
CA LEU A 37 -4.68 -0.49 -11.63
C LEU A 37 -5.37 -0.69 -12.98
N ARG A 38 -4.71 -0.37 -14.11
CA ARG A 38 -5.31 -0.57 -15.46
C ARG A 38 -5.53 -2.04 -15.82
N SER A 39 -4.84 -2.96 -15.14
CA SER A 39 -4.89 -4.39 -15.44
C SER A 39 -5.94 -5.15 -14.61
N LEU A 40 -6.63 -4.46 -13.70
CA LEU A 40 -7.54 -5.05 -12.73
C LEU A 40 -8.87 -4.30 -12.70
N SER A 41 -9.94 -5.03 -12.40
CA SER A 41 -11.22 -4.48 -11.99
C SER A 41 -11.22 -4.11 -10.50
N SER A 42 -12.21 -3.31 -10.09
CA SER A 42 -12.32 -2.83 -8.71
C SER A 42 -12.50 -3.97 -7.70
N GLU A 43 -13.19 -5.03 -8.08
CA GLU A 43 -13.43 -6.22 -7.27
C GLU A 43 -12.17 -7.07 -7.07
N GLU A 44 -11.17 -6.92 -7.96
CA GLU A 44 -9.93 -7.70 -7.91
C GLU A 44 -8.88 -7.08 -6.97
N PHE A 45 -8.94 -5.78 -6.67
CA PHE A 45 -7.90 -5.12 -5.84
C PHE A 45 -7.67 -5.78 -4.46
N PRO A 46 -8.71 -6.13 -3.67
CA PRO A 46 -8.51 -6.80 -2.39
C PRO A 46 -7.81 -8.15 -2.52
N HIS A 47 -8.25 -8.93 -3.50
CA HIS A 47 -7.74 -10.27 -3.76
C HIS A 47 -6.30 -10.22 -4.25
N TYR A 48 -5.99 -9.29 -5.17
CA TYR A 48 -4.65 -9.09 -5.67
C TYR A 48 -3.69 -8.67 -4.55
N CYS A 49 -4.07 -7.69 -3.74
CA CYS A 49 -3.26 -7.26 -2.61
C CYS A 49 -3.01 -8.39 -1.61
N GLN A 50 -4.05 -9.15 -1.24
CA GLN A 50 -3.92 -10.30 -0.35
C GLN A 50 -3.00 -11.38 -0.95
N ALA A 51 -3.08 -11.65 -2.25
CA ALA A 51 -2.20 -12.63 -2.89
C ALA A 51 -0.73 -12.18 -2.89
N GLN A 52 -0.47 -10.88 -3.01
CA GLN A 52 0.90 -10.33 -3.04
C GLN A 52 1.54 -10.24 -1.65
N VAL A 53 0.79 -9.84 -0.61
CA VAL A 53 1.38 -9.53 0.72
C VAL A 53 0.78 -10.35 1.86
N GLY A 54 -0.09 -11.32 1.56
CA GLY A 54 -0.81 -12.11 2.54
C GLY A 54 0.10 -12.91 3.46
N ALA A 55 1.14 -13.55 2.90
CA ALA A 55 2.12 -14.32 3.66
C ALA A 55 2.82 -13.46 4.74
N TRP A 56 3.17 -12.21 4.42
CA TRP A 56 3.77 -11.28 5.39
C TRP A 56 2.82 -10.91 6.56
N ARG A 57 1.51 -11.15 6.42
CA ARG A 57 0.49 -10.89 7.45
C ARG A 57 0.11 -12.13 8.25
N GLU A 58 0.56 -13.33 7.88
CA GLU A 58 0.28 -14.55 8.64
C GLU A 58 0.97 -14.54 10.01
N GLU A 59 2.11 -13.84 10.13
CA GLU A 59 2.89 -13.69 11.36
C GLU A 59 2.28 -12.67 12.36
N GLY A 60 1.10 -12.10 12.07
CA GLY A 60 0.34 -11.25 12.98
C GLY A 60 -0.28 -10.03 12.33
N ARG A 61 -0.75 -9.08 13.14
CA ARG A 61 -1.34 -7.82 12.65
C ARG A 61 -0.25 -6.85 12.18
N VAL A 62 0.32 -7.11 11.01
CA VAL A 62 1.23 -6.18 10.31
C VAL A 62 0.39 -5.11 9.59
N PRO A 63 0.58 -3.81 9.90
CA PRO A 63 -0.13 -2.74 9.23
C PRO A 63 0.32 -2.61 7.77
N VAL A 64 -0.62 -2.29 6.88
CA VAL A 64 -0.37 -2.08 5.45
C VAL A 64 -0.67 -0.63 5.12
N TYR A 65 0.30 0.07 4.53
CA TYR A 65 0.17 1.43 4.04
C TYR A 65 0.23 1.40 2.52
N LEU A 66 -0.79 1.96 1.86
CA LEU A 66 -0.87 2.04 0.41
C LEU A 66 -0.70 3.49 -0.04
N SER A 67 0.02 3.67 -1.15
CA SER A 67 0.25 4.96 -1.79
C SER A 67 0.15 4.85 -3.31
N GLY A 68 0.01 6.00 -3.97
CA GLY A 68 -0.10 6.08 -5.42
C GLY A 68 -1.55 6.15 -5.89
N MET A 69 -1.80 5.63 -7.09
CA MET A 69 -3.08 5.79 -7.77
C MET A 69 -4.19 4.93 -7.16
N VAL A 70 -3.86 3.97 -6.30
CA VAL A 70 -4.84 3.13 -5.60
C VAL A 70 -5.81 3.94 -4.73
N GLY A 71 -5.41 5.17 -4.33
CA GLY A 71 -6.25 6.15 -3.64
C GLY A 71 -7.05 7.09 -4.56
N SER A 72 -6.99 6.93 -5.88
CA SER A 72 -7.74 7.81 -6.80
C SER A 72 -9.22 7.44 -6.88
N ALA A 73 -10.04 8.29 -7.50
CA ALA A 73 -11.47 8.03 -7.74
C ALA A 73 -11.75 6.72 -8.53
N ARG A 74 -10.76 6.18 -9.25
CA ARG A 74 -10.84 4.89 -9.96
C ARG A 74 -9.97 3.81 -9.32
N GLY A 75 -9.39 4.10 -8.15
CA GLY A 75 -8.58 3.17 -7.39
C GLY A 75 -9.45 2.21 -6.56
N TRP A 76 -8.83 1.58 -5.57
CA TRP A 76 -9.53 0.66 -4.68
C TRP A 76 -10.43 1.40 -3.70
N CYS A 77 -9.91 2.42 -3.04
CA CYS A 77 -10.68 3.26 -2.13
C CYS A 77 -10.20 4.69 -2.29
N GLU A 78 -11.12 5.62 -2.54
CA GLU A 78 -10.77 7.02 -2.75
C GLU A 78 -10.16 7.63 -1.47
N ALA A 79 -8.97 8.21 -1.61
CA ALA A 79 -8.29 9.02 -0.62
C ALA A 79 -8.31 10.48 -1.11
N PRO A 80 -9.22 11.32 -0.58
CA PRO A 80 -9.39 12.70 -1.06
C PRO A 80 -8.09 13.51 -0.99
N GLN A 81 -7.89 14.36 -1.99
CA GLN A 81 -6.76 15.29 -1.98
C GLN A 81 -6.92 16.31 -0.85
N LEU A 82 -5.80 16.66 -0.21
CA LEU A 82 -5.78 17.71 0.80
C LEU A 82 -5.67 19.08 0.14
N GLU A 83 -6.37 20.07 0.70
CA GLU A 83 -6.20 21.47 0.28
C GLU A 83 -4.81 21.99 0.70
N VAL A 84 -4.21 22.81 -0.16
CA VAL A 84 -2.92 23.44 0.13
C VAL A 84 -3.11 24.81 0.82
N PRO A 85 -2.24 25.17 1.78
CA PRO A 85 -1.02 24.47 2.19
C PRO A 85 -1.28 23.28 3.11
N ALA A 86 -0.65 22.14 2.79
CA ALA A 86 -0.68 20.93 3.62
C ALA A 86 0.73 20.59 4.12
N SER A 87 0.82 20.03 5.33
CA SER A 87 2.07 19.53 5.89
C SER A 87 2.13 18.00 5.82
N ALA A 88 3.30 17.39 6.00
CA ALA A 88 3.40 15.93 6.11
C ALA A 88 2.51 15.37 7.25
N ARG A 89 2.31 16.15 8.32
CA ARG A 89 1.42 15.78 9.43
C ARG A 89 -0.05 15.71 9.01
N SER A 90 -0.44 16.45 7.98
CA SER A 90 -1.80 16.45 7.44
C SER A 90 -2.16 15.14 6.74
N LEU A 91 -1.17 14.29 6.38
CA LEU A 91 -1.37 12.97 5.77
C LEU A 91 -1.62 11.86 6.79
N LEU A 92 -1.42 12.13 8.08
CA LEU A 92 -1.65 11.15 9.13
C LEU A 92 -3.15 11.09 9.46
N PRO A 93 -3.69 9.90 9.77
CA PRO A 93 -5.05 9.79 10.28
C PRO A 93 -5.22 10.64 11.55
N ALA A 94 -6.40 11.24 11.72
CA ALA A 94 -6.77 12.04 12.88
C ALA A 94 -6.79 11.21 14.18
#